data_AF-A0A950T298-F1
#
_entry.id   AF-A0A950T298-F1
#
_cell.length_a   1.000
_cell.length_b   1.000
_cell.length_c   1.000
_cell.angle_alpha   90.00
_cell.angle_beta   90.00
_cell.angle_gamma   90.00
#
_symmetry.space_group_name_H-M   'P 1'
#
loop_
_entity.id
_entity.type
_entity.pdbx_description
1 polymer ?
#
loop_
_entity_poly.entity_id
_entity_poly.type
_entity_poly.pdbx_seq_one_letter_code
_entity_poly.pdbx_strand_id
1 'polypeptide(L)'
;MNLLLWIIVIAAVLNAGLAGGSLEISLVRLPARRRIGALAYTTFARGSDLGNGRVVYPIWAVSAAVFTLIATIVAYIQQQPTALLVPLTVASLTSIGHFLTTSQAAPVMLSLGKTPDDESILAAKLDKFERWQAVRATLQVLTFFVLMWALIVAR
;
A
#
# COMPACT_ATOMS: atom_id res chain seq x y z
N MET A 1 29.28 -2.43 0.14
CA MET A 1 27.95 -2.12 -0.45
C MET A 1 27.70 -0.63 -0.32
N ASN A 2 27.30 0.05 -1.40
CA ASN A 2 27.06 1.49 -1.37
C ASN A 2 25.80 1.82 -0.55
N LEU A 3 25.73 3.04 0.01
CA LEU A 3 24.59 3.51 0.81
C LEU A 3 23.26 3.44 0.03
N LEU A 4 23.29 3.77 -1.27
CA LEU A 4 22.11 3.77 -2.13
C LEU A 4 21.46 2.37 -2.23
N LEU A 5 22.26 1.32 -2.42
CA LEU A 5 21.78 -0.06 -2.50
C LEU A 5 21.04 -0.46 -1.22
N TRP A 6 21.56 -0.08 -0.04
CA TRP A 6 20.88 -0.35 1.22
C TRP A 6 19.53 0.37 1.32
N ILE A 7 19.45 1.63 0.86
CA ILE A 7 18.19 2.37 0.83
C ILE A 7 17.19 1.69 -0.11
N ILE A 8 17.63 1.24 -1.30
CA ILE A 8 16.77 0.52 -2.25
C ILE A 8 16.30 -0.82 -1.65
N VAL A 9 17.17 -1.56 -0.96
CA VAL A 9 16.81 -2.82 -0.28
C VAL A 9 15.76 -2.58 0.81
N ILE A 10 15.94 -1.56 1.65
CA ILE A 10 14.96 -1.21 2.69
C ILE A 10 13.62 -0.81 2.06
N ALA A 11 13.65 0.05 1.03
CA ALA A 11 12.45 0.44 0.28
C ALA A 11 11.74 -0.80 -0.29
N ALA A 12 12.48 -1.71 -0.90
CA ALA A 12 11.96 -2.95 -1.47
C ALA A 12 11.30 -3.86 -0.42
N VAL A 13 11.95 -4.08 0.73
CA VAL A 13 11.39 -4.92 1.82
C VAL A 13 10.10 -4.32 2.36
N LEU A 14 10.06 -3.01 2.60
CA LEU A 14 8.85 -2.33 3.08
C LEU A 14 7.72 -2.43 2.07
N ASN A 15 7.99 -2.21 0.78
CA ASN A 15 7.00 -2.30 -0.27
C ASN A 15 6.57 -3.74 -0.57
N ALA A 16 7.43 -4.74 -0.36
CA ALA A 16 7.09 -6.16 -0.51
C ALA A 16 5.94 -6.54 0.43
N GLY A 17 6.04 -6.17 1.71
CA GLY A 17 4.98 -6.50 2.64
C GLY A 17 3.74 -5.59 2.50
N LEU A 18 3.87 -4.34 2.01
CA LEU A 18 2.68 -3.55 1.60
C LEU A 18 1.94 -4.21 0.44
N ALA A 19 2.67 -4.64 -0.60
CA ALA A 19 2.11 -5.36 -1.73
C ALA A 19 1.45 -6.68 -1.27
N GLY A 20 2.14 -7.46 -0.44
CA GLY A 20 1.62 -8.69 0.14
C GLY A 20 0.35 -8.47 0.97
N GLY A 21 0.35 -7.49 1.87
CA GLY A 21 -0.83 -7.14 2.67
C GLY A 21 -2.00 -6.65 1.82
N SER A 22 -1.74 -5.86 0.78
CA SER A 22 -2.80 -5.43 -0.14
C SER A 22 -3.34 -6.56 -1.00
N LEU A 23 -2.52 -7.52 -1.41
CA LEU A 23 -2.97 -8.73 -2.10
C LEU A 23 -3.82 -9.61 -1.19
N GLU A 24 -3.43 -9.80 0.07
CA GLU A 24 -4.22 -10.53 1.06
C GLU A 24 -5.59 -9.88 1.27
N ILE A 25 -5.64 -8.55 1.42
CA ILE A 25 -6.90 -7.83 1.55
C ILE A 25 -7.76 -8.04 0.30
N SER A 26 -7.20 -7.81 -0.89
CA SER A 26 -7.96 -7.82 -2.14
C SER A 26 -8.40 -9.21 -2.60
N LEU A 27 -7.58 -10.23 -2.38
CA LEU A 27 -7.80 -11.58 -2.90
C LEU A 27 -8.40 -12.54 -1.87
N VAL A 28 -8.22 -12.26 -0.58
CA VAL A 28 -8.67 -13.16 0.50
C VAL A 28 -9.75 -12.51 1.34
N ARG A 29 -9.44 -11.39 2.02
CA ARG A 29 -10.36 -10.78 2.99
C ARG A 29 -11.63 -10.22 2.36
N LEU A 30 -11.46 -9.41 1.31
CA LEU A 30 -12.58 -8.76 0.65
C LEU A 30 -13.53 -9.75 -0.03
N PRO A 31 -13.07 -10.83 -0.68
CA PRO A 31 -13.94 -11.90 -1.13
C PRO A 31 -14.61 -12.68 0.01
N ALA A 32 -13.88 -12.95 1.11
CA ALA A 32 -14.44 -13.65 2.27
C ALA A 32 -15.63 -12.92 2.90
N ARG A 33 -15.65 -11.58 2.87
CA ARG A 33 -16.79 -10.76 3.35
C ARG A 33 -18.13 -11.16 2.71
N ARG A 34 -18.12 -11.62 1.45
CA ARG A 34 -19.33 -12.05 0.72
C ARG A 34 -19.87 -13.39 1.22
N ARG A 35 -19.07 -14.16 1.95
CA ARG A 35 -19.44 -15.47 2.53
C ARG A 35 -19.89 -15.36 3.99
N ILE A 36 -19.28 -14.45 4.74
CA ILE A 36 -19.52 -14.30 6.19
C ILE A 36 -20.47 -13.15 6.54
N GLY A 37 -20.79 -12.28 5.58
CA GLY A 37 -21.60 -11.07 5.79
C GLY A 37 -20.76 -9.82 6.05
N ALA A 38 -21.34 -8.66 5.70
CA ALA A 38 -20.77 -7.34 5.87
C ALA A 38 -20.63 -6.95 7.35
N LEU A 39 -21.57 -7.32 8.21
CA LEU A 39 -21.48 -7.09 9.66
C LEU A 39 -20.33 -7.86 10.30
N ALA A 40 -20.18 -9.16 9.99
CA ALA A 40 -19.10 -9.98 10.51
C ALA A 40 -17.72 -9.44 10.08
N TYR A 41 -17.59 -9.10 8.79
CA TYR A 41 -16.37 -8.48 8.27
C TYR A 41 -16.09 -7.12 8.93
N THR A 42 -17.11 -6.28 9.07
CA THR A 42 -16.98 -4.96 9.70
C THR A 42 -16.54 -5.09 11.16
N THR A 43 -17.08 -6.05 11.90
CA THR A 43 -16.66 -6.34 13.28
C THR A 43 -15.18 -6.70 13.34
N PHE A 44 -14.72 -7.58 12.44
CA PHE A 44 -13.30 -7.89 12.30
C PHE A 44 -12.46 -6.65 11.93
N ALA A 45 -12.90 -5.85 10.96
CA ALA A 45 -12.18 -4.64 10.52
C ALA A 45 -12.12 -3.57 11.62
N ARG A 46 -13.16 -3.45 12.46
CA ARG A 46 -13.15 -2.57 13.64
C ARG A 46 -12.07 -2.99 14.65
N GLY A 47 -11.93 -4.29 14.91
CA GLY A 47 -10.91 -4.82 15.82
C GLY A 47 -9.48 -4.80 15.24
N SER A 48 -9.35 -5.05 13.93
CA SER A 48 -8.05 -5.12 13.26
C SER A 48 -7.64 -3.77 12.68
N ASP A 49 -8.26 -3.36 11.57
CA ASP A 49 -7.91 -2.18 10.79
C ASP A 49 -8.14 -0.87 11.56
N LEU A 50 -9.20 -0.79 12.36
CA LEU A 50 -9.49 0.37 13.21
C LEU A 50 -8.95 0.25 14.64
N GLY A 51 -8.45 -0.92 15.02
CA GLY A 51 -7.64 -1.13 16.21
C GLY A 51 -6.18 -0.80 15.91
N ASN A 52 -5.32 -1.82 15.98
CA ASN A 52 -3.87 -1.67 15.74
C ASN A 52 -3.54 -1.10 14.35
N GLY A 53 -4.37 -1.40 13.34
CA GLY A 53 -4.18 -0.94 11.97
C GLY A 53 -4.13 0.59 11.83
N ARG A 54 -4.76 1.35 12.74
CA ARG A 54 -4.71 2.83 12.73
C ARG A 54 -3.31 3.39 12.93
N VAL A 55 -2.43 2.65 13.59
CA VAL A 55 -1.04 3.08 13.87
C VAL A 55 -0.07 2.33 12.97
N VAL A 56 -0.22 1.01 12.85
CA VAL A 56 0.72 0.16 12.11
C VAL A 56 0.72 0.50 10.62
N TYR A 57 -0.45 0.64 9.98
CA TYR A 57 -0.50 0.84 8.53
C TYR A 57 0.04 2.20 8.08
N PRO A 58 -0.27 3.34 8.73
CA PRO A 58 0.30 4.63 8.32
C PRO A 58 1.81 4.68 8.51
N ILE A 59 2.34 4.18 9.64
CA ILE A 59 3.79 4.13 9.87
C ILE A 59 4.46 3.33 8.76
N TRP A 60 3.95 2.14 8.47
CA TRP A 60 4.50 1.29 7.42
C TRP A 60 4.44 1.95 6.03
N ALA A 61 3.27 2.46 5.64
CA ALA A 61 3.07 3.10 4.34
C ALA A 61 3.98 4.33 4.16
N VAL A 62 4.08 5.17 5.20
CA VAL A 62 4.92 6.38 5.17
C VAL A 62 6.40 6.00 5.11
N SER A 63 6.86 5.05 5.93
CA SER A 63 8.24 4.57 5.86
C SER A 63 8.58 4.03 4.48
N ALA A 64 7.70 3.22 3.88
CA ALA A 64 7.91 2.68 2.53
C ALA A 64 8.07 3.80 1.49
N ALA A 65 7.19 4.80 1.50
CA ALA A 65 7.26 5.93 0.58
C ALA A 65 8.50 6.80 0.80
N VAL A 66 8.85 7.10 2.06
CA VAL A 66 10.03 7.89 2.40
C VAL A 66 11.30 7.22 1.88
N PHE A 67 11.49 5.92 2.11
CA PHE A 67 12.67 5.22 1.61
C PHE A 67 12.71 5.13 0.07
N THR A 68 11.56 4.93 -0.59
CA THR A 68 11.48 4.98 -2.06
C THR A 68 11.89 6.36 -2.60
N LEU A 69 11.39 7.45 -2.00
CA LEU A 69 11.72 8.82 -2.42
C LEU A 69 13.18 9.15 -2.15
N ILE A 70 13.71 8.80 -0.98
CA ILE A 70 15.12 9.00 -0.64
C ILE A 70 16.03 8.25 -1.62
N ALA A 71 15.70 6.99 -1.99
CA ALA A 71 16.47 6.25 -2.98
C ALA A 71 16.56 7.01 -4.31
N THR A 72 15.43 7.53 -4.80
CA THR A 72 15.36 8.33 -6.03
C THR A 72 16.17 9.62 -5.94
N ILE A 73 16.03 10.37 -4.83
CA ILE A 73 16.77 11.62 -4.60
C ILE A 73 18.28 11.36 -4.54
N VAL A 74 18.71 10.34 -3.78
CA VAL A 74 20.12 9.99 -3.64
C VAL A 74 20.69 9.54 -4.99
N ALA A 75 19.97 8.71 -5.74
CA ALA A 75 20.40 8.28 -7.08
C ALA A 75 20.55 9.48 -8.03
N TYR A 76 19.64 10.46 -7.96
CA TYR A 76 19.71 11.68 -8.76
C TYR A 76 20.93 12.54 -8.39
N ILE A 77 21.16 12.78 -7.09
CA ILE A 77 22.31 13.55 -6.59
C ILE A 77 23.64 12.86 -6.95
N GLN A 78 23.68 11.53 -6.88
CA GLN A 78 24.85 10.72 -7.26
C GLN A 78 24.98 10.52 -8.77
N GLN A 79 24.17 11.19 -9.59
CA GLN A 79 24.19 11.12 -11.06
C GLN A 79 24.20 9.67 -11.58
N GLN A 80 23.41 8.81 -10.95
CA GLN A 80 23.32 7.41 -11.35
C GLN A 80 22.80 7.28 -12.79
N PRO A 81 23.16 6.19 -13.51
CA PRO A 81 22.69 5.99 -14.87
C PRO A 81 21.17 6.02 -15.00
N THR A 82 20.67 6.45 -16.16
CA THR A 82 19.23 6.47 -16.47
C THR A 82 18.56 5.11 -16.25
N ALA A 83 19.30 4.01 -16.46
CA ALA A 83 18.84 2.66 -16.21
C ALA A 83 18.38 2.42 -14.75
N LEU A 84 18.97 3.13 -13.78
CA LEU A 84 18.56 3.09 -12.37
C LEU A 84 17.58 4.22 -12.01
N LEU A 85 17.78 5.42 -12.58
CA LEU A 85 16.90 6.57 -12.30
C LEU A 85 15.46 6.35 -12.77
N VAL A 86 15.26 5.71 -13.92
CA VAL A 86 13.92 5.42 -14.47
C VAL A 86 13.09 4.55 -13.52
N PRO A 87 13.51 3.34 -13.11
CA PRO A 87 12.72 2.52 -12.21
C PRO A 87 12.51 3.21 -10.85
N LEU A 88 13.52 3.89 -10.29
CA LEU A 88 13.33 4.63 -9.03
C LEU A 88 12.30 5.76 -9.15
N THR A 89 12.30 6.50 -10.26
CA THR A 89 11.30 7.54 -10.54
C THR A 89 9.90 6.94 -10.68
N VAL A 90 9.75 5.84 -11.43
CA VAL A 90 8.46 5.15 -11.57
C VAL A 90 7.98 4.59 -10.23
N ALA A 91 8.87 4.04 -9.41
CA ALA A 91 8.55 3.58 -8.05
C ALA A 91 8.06 4.74 -7.18
N SER A 92 8.72 5.90 -7.23
CA SER A 92 8.26 7.10 -6.52
C SER A 92 6.88 7.56 -6.97
N LEU A 93 6.64 7.64 -8.28
CA LEU A 93 5.36 8.09 -8.83
C LEU A 93 4.21 7.13 -8.47
N THR A 94 4.43 5.83 -8.57
CA THR A 94 3.44 4.81 -8.17
C THR A 94 3.21 4.80 -6.67
N SER A 95 4.25 5.02 -5.86
CA SER A 95 4.14 5.19 -4.42
C SER A 95 3.28 6.40 -4.06
N ILE A 96 3.53 7.55 -4.68
CA ILE A 96 2.70 8.76 -4.50
C ILE A 96 1.26 8.47 -4.95
N GLY A 97 1.09 7.83 -6.10
CA GLY A 97 -0.22 7.43 -6.62
C GLY A 97 -1.02 6.60 -5.63
N HIS A 98 -0.40 5.62 -4.95
CA HIS A 98 -1.13 4.82 -3.99
C HIS A 98 -1.59 5.64 -2.77
N PHE A 99 -0.86 6.70 -2.38
CA PHE A 99 -1.31 7.60 -1.31
C PHE A 99 -2.55 8.39 -1.73
N LEU A 100 -2.63 8.82 -3.00
CA LEU A 100 -3.84 9.42 -3.55
C LEU A 100 -5.03 8.45 -3.48
N THR A 101 -4.85 7.18 -3.86
CA THR A 101 -5.93 6.18 -3.71
C THR A 101 -6.27 5.91 -2.24
N THR A 102 -5.29 5.94 -1.35
CA THR A 102 -5.47 5.76 0.10
C THR A 102 -6.26 6.93 0.70
N SER A 103 -6.08 8.15 0.20
CA SER A 103 -6.89 9.32 0.62
C SER A 103 -8.38 9.13 0.37
N GLN A 104 -8.75 8.23 -0.56
CA GLN A 104 -10.13 7.87 -0.86
C GLN A 104 -10.59 6.59 -0.15
N ALA A 105 -9.71 5.59 -0.05
CA ALA A 105 -10.01 4.32 0.63
C ALA A 105 -10.10 4.47 2.16
N ALA A 106 -9.15 5.19 2.77
CA ALA A 106 -9.02 5.27 4.21
C ALA A 106 -10.25 5.91 4.89
N PRO A 107 -10.83 7.03 4.39
CA PRO A 107 -12.05 7.58 4.99
C PRO A 107 -13.22 6.60 4.97
N VAL A 108 -13.34 5.77 3.93
CA VAL A 108 -14.39 4.74 3.85
C VAL A 108 -14.20 3.71 4.96
N MET A 109 -12.99 3.16 5.11
CA MET A 109 -12.66 2.20 6.18
C MET A 109 -12.86 2.81 7.57
N LEU A 110 -12.34 4.02 7.80
CA LEU A 110 -12.49 4.74 9.06
C LEU A 110 -13.96 4.98 9.43
N SER A 111 -14.83 5.20 8.44
CA SER A 111 -16.26 5.41 8.67
C SER A 111 -16.98 4.17 9.22
N LEU A 112 -16.44 2.96 9.01
CA LEU A 112 -17.04 1.72 9.54
C LEU A 112 -17.08 1.72 11.07
N GLY A 113 -16.15 2.42 11.73
CA GLY A 113 -16.11 2.52 13.18
C GLY A 113 -17.30 3.24 13.81
N LYS A 114 -18.03 4.04 13.03
CA LYS A 114 -19.22 4.79 13.48
C LYS A 114 -20.50 4.39 12.75
N THR A 115 -20.40 3.51 11.76
CA THR A 115 -21.58 3.08 10.99
C THR A 115 -22.39 2.11 11.84
N PRO A 116 -23.73 2.25 11.94
CA PRO A 116 -24.58 1.27 12.62
C PRO A 116 -24.45 -0.13 12.02
N ASP A 117 -24.84 -1.14 12.79
CA ASP A 117 -24.80 -2.55 12.39
C ASP A 117 -25.97 -2.90 11.45
N ASP A 118 -26.06 -2.15 10.35
CA ASP A 118 -26.98 -2.37 9.24
C ASP A 118 -26.20 -3.00 8.07
N GLU A 119 -26.60 -4.22 7.71
CA GLU A 119 -25.93 -5.02 6.69
C GLU A 119 -25.84 -4.30 5.33
N SER A 120 -26.91 -3.60 4.93
CA SER A 120 -27.00 -2.93 3.63
C SER A 120 -26.07 -1.71 3.56
N ILE A 121 -26.03 -0.91 4.63
CA ILE A 121 -25.18 0.27 4.73
C ILE A 121 -23.70 -0.14 4.78
N LEU A 122 -23.39 -1.19 5.55
CA LEU A 122 -22.04 -1.73 5.66
C LEU A 122 -21.57 -2.32 4.33
N ALA A 123 -22.39 -3.11 3.63
CA ALA A 123 -22.07 -3.67 2.33
C ALA A 123 -21.73 -2.58 1.30
N ALA A 124 -22.56 -1.53 1.20
CA ALA A 124 -22.33 -0.43 0.27
C ALA A 124 -21.00 0.31 0.53
N LYS A 125 -20.63 0.50 1.81
CA LYS A 125 -19.33 1.08 2.19
C LYS A 125 -18.17 0.16 1.83
N LEU A 126 -18.30 -1.14 2.10
CA LEU A 126 -17.26 -2.12 1.78
C LEU A 126 -17.06 -2.27 0.26
N ASP A 127 -18.11 -2.16 -0.54
CA ASP A 127 -18.01 -2.15 -2.00
C ASP A 127 -17.29 -0.90 -2.52
N LYS A 128 -17.57 0.26 -1.92
CA LYS A 128 -16.82 1.49 -2.22
C LYS A 128 -15.35 1.35 -1.83
N PHE A 129 -15.06 0.76 -0.67
CA PHE A 129 -13.69 0.50 -0.23
C PHE A 129 -12.97 -0.45 -1.19
N GLU A 130 -13.62 -1.54 -1.61
CA GLU A 130 -13.06 -2.52 -2.54
C GLU A 130 -12.60 -1.89 -3.85
N ARG A 131 -13.38 -0.96 -4.42
CA ARG A 131 -13.01 -0.25 -5.66
C ARG A 131 -11.70 0.54 -5.51
N TRP A 132 -11.58 1.30 -4.43
CA TRP A 132 -10.35 2.06 -4.16
C TRP A 132 -9.19 1.14 -3.77
N GLN A 133 -9.49 0.07 -3.05
CA GLN A 133 -8.50 -0.94 -2.66
C GLN A 133 -7.90 -1.65 -3.86
N ALA A 134 -8.69 -1.94 -4.90
CA ALA A 134 -8.18 -2.55 -6.12
C ALA A 134 -7.12 -1.66 -6.80
N VAL A 135 -7.40 -0.36 -6.96
CA VAL A 135 -6.43 0.58 -7.54
C VAL A 135 -5.20 0.72 -6.63
N ARG A 136 -5.41 0.84 -5.32
CA ARG A 136 -4.32 0.92 -4.33
C ARG A 136 -3.41 -0.30 -4.39
N ALA A 137 -3.98 -1.50 -4.43
CA ALA A 137 -3.25 -2.75 -4.48
C ALA A 137 -2.43 -2.85 -5.77
N THR A 138 -3.00 -2.51 -6.92
CA THR A 138 -2.27 -2.47 -8.20
C THR A 138 -1.06 -1.56 -8.13
N LEU A 139 -1.21 -0.35 -7.59
CA LEU A 139 -0.11 0.60 -7.46
C LEU A 139 0.97 0.09 -6.50
N GLN A 140 0.60 -0.46 -5.35
CA GLN A 140 1.57 -1.00 -4.38
C GLN A 140 2.33 -2.21 -4.92
N VAL A 141 1.65 -3.12 -5.62
CA VAL A 141 2.27 -4.27 -6.28
C VAL A 141 3.23 -3.80 -7.39
N LEU A 142 2.81 -2.82 -8.19
CA LEU A 142 3.67 -2.23 -9.21
C LEU A 142 4.90 -1.56 -8.60
N THR A 143 4.75 -0.76 -7.54
CA THR A 143 5.88 -0.14 -6.81
C THR A 143 6.89 -1.21 -6.36
N PHE A 144 6.42 -2.32 -5.79
CA PHE A 144 7.30 -3.42 -5.38
C PHE A 144 8.07 -4.03 -6.56
N PHE A 145 7.39 -4.40 -7.66
CA PHE A 145 8.07 -4.99 -8.81
C PHE A 145 9.04 -4.01 -9.50
N VAL A 146 8.72 -2.72 -9.53
CA VAL A 146 9.62 -1.68 -10.06
C VAL A 146 10.84 -1.50 -9.15
N LEU A 147 10.70 -1.63 -7.83
CA LEU A 147 11.84 -1.65 -6.90
C LEU A 147 12.70 -2.91 -7.06
N MET A 148 12.09 -4.07 -7.39
CA MET A 148 12.86 -5.27 -7.77
C MET A 148 13.67 -5.03 -9.04
N TRP A 149 13.08 -4.36 -10.04
CA TRP A 149 13.81 -3.94 -11.23
C TRP A 149 14.99 -3.01 -10.89
N ALA A 150 14.77 -2.00 -10.03
CA ALA A 150 15.84 -1.12 -9.55
C ALA A 150 16.96 -1.91 -8.86
N LEU A 151 16.64 -2.91 -8.03
CA LEU A 151 17.64 -3.76 -7.38
C LEU A 151 18.44 -4.62 -8.35
N ILE A 152 17.84 -5.09 -9.45
CA ILE A 152 18.54 -5.87 -10.47
C ILE A 152 19.56 -5.00 -11.19
N VAL A 153 19.20 -3.75 -11.50
CA VAL A 153 20.06 -2.79 -12.23
C VAL A 153 21.11 -2.13 -11.33
N ALA A 154 20.85 -2.02 -10.03
CA ALA A 154 21.78 -1.44 -9.05
C ALA A 154 22.92 -2.38 -8.62
N ARG A 155 22.95 -3.62 -9.12
CA ARG A 155 24.05 -4.58 -8.92
C ARG A 155 25.19 -4.30 -9.88
#